data_AF-A0A8S1THK5-F1
#
_entry.id   AF-A0A8S1THK5-F1
#
_cell.length_a   1.000
_cell.length_b   1.000
_cell.length_c   1.000
_cell.angle_alpha   90.00
_cell.angle_beta   90.00
_cell.angle_gamma   90.00
#
_symmetry.space_group_name_H-M   'P 1'
#
loop_
_entity.id
_entity.type
_entity.pdbx_description
1 polymer ?
#
loop_
_entity_poly.entity_id
_entity_poly.type
_entity_poly.pdbx_seq_one_letter_code
_entity_poly.pdbx_strand_id
1 'polypeptide(L)'
;MIQDSLVLKLIFKDIKLKFSVPDPTQSIEYLKGIILQKLSEQGISLLPNNVQCNDSDDFMLNSSDIIGQLLKQNDTVKLVEKVADNIIQQQQQQQQQQSQDNATESPQIIQQQDPAEAIVVLYDISGSMSSQFFGDKELSRMGAVNAFFSAFADKTLAFEFNHIVKLVWFGSALYDKCEFISDFNKFIKLVDDANPGGSTKCYDAIDYAINKLLEVKQKYPDIVLRILALTDGEDNASTSKPNTLVQKIFDHKIIIDSFVVGENCVGLKTLTHASNGRCYCPRDLGQGMSLFEIESILSTSRREKVEYPTNVVDLDAIKGKPFDTEGMKVVTVDVSNKAVMKREEILKRAKEADAQDIQQAANKTAVEGKKAIGGGGSGRERRVLKELNDAVTKNYGECRMYPTADDIGLWKILMLGPKNTPFENGIYQLTCVIPQDYPFKPPKITFSTRMHHPNISKASGGICLDILKDQWSPALTVFSALLSIRSLLTDPNPDDALDSNVAAEYKHEKELYIQNVIKEKQLYASPTVEDLLKEVLGTVSVDSQEYKDAHKDLSEWIAQYK
;
A
#
# COMPACT_ATOMS: atom_id res chain seq x y z
N MET A 1 -15.94 20.99 -40.77
CA MET A 1 -17.11 20.15 -40.45
C MET A 1 -16.58 18.78 -40.09
N ILE A 2 -16.31 18.55 -38.80
CA ILE A 2 -15.99 17.21 -38.30
C ILE A 2 -17.37 16.56 -38.12
N GLN A 3 -17.69 15.57 -38.94
CA GLN A 3 -18.93 14.80 -38.81
C GLN A 3 -18.84 14.02 -37.50
N ASP A 4 -19.75 14.31 -36.58
CA ASP A 4 -19.88 13.59 -35.32
C ASP A 4 -20.27 12.15 -35.61
N SER A 5 -19.34 11.22 -35.37
CA SER A 5 -19.60 9.80 -35.55
C SER A 5 -20.36 9.25 -34.34
N LEU A 6 -21.51 8.61 -34.57
CA LEU A 6 -22.29 7.97 -33.50
C LEU A 6 -21.63 6.67 -33.08
N VAL A 7 -21.25 6.54 -31.81
CA VAL A 7 -20.61 5.32 -31.31
C VAL A 7 -21.65 4.40 -30.69
N LEU A 8 -21.90 3.26 -31.32
CA LEU A 8 -22.83 2.25 -30.85
C LEU A 8 -22.10 1.11 -30.15
N LYS A 9 -22.68 0.66 -29.03
CA LYS A 9 -22.23 -0.54 -28.31
C LYS A 9 -23.31 -1.60 -28.35
N LEU A 10 -22.94 -2.81 -28.76
CA LEU A 10 -23.82 -3.97 -28.80
C LEU A 10 -23.34 -5.01 -27.81
N ILE A 11 -24.27 -5.57 -27.04
CA ILE A 11 -24.00 -6.58 -26.03
C ILE A 11 -24.82 -7.82 -26.38
N PHE A 12 -24.14 -8.94 -26.60
CA PHE A 12 -24.79 -10.24 -26.80
C PHE A 12 -24.06 -11.31 -25.99
N LYS A 13 -24.74 -11.86 -24.96
CA LYS A 13 -24.13 -12.71 -23.93
C LYS A 13 -22.88 -12.02 -23.34
N ASP A 14 -21.72 -12.67 -23.40
CA ASP A 14 -20.45 -12.15 -22.86
C ASP A 14 -19.65 -11.33 -23.90
N ILE A 15 -20.17 -11.18 -25.13
CA ILE A 15 -19.49 -10.48 -26.22
C ILE A 15 -19.99 -9.03 -26.29
N LYS A 16 -19.06 -8.09 -26.12
CA LYS A 16 -19.30 -6.64 -26.24
C LYS A 16 -18.59 -6.11 -27.48
N LEU A 17 -19.34 -5.50 -28.40
CA LEU A 17 -18.82 -4.92 -29.64
C LEU A 17 -19.08 -3.41 -29.65
N LYS A 18 -18.09 -2.64 -30.10
CA LYS A 18 -18.17 -1.17 -30.21
C LYS A 18 -17.85 -0.77 -31.64
N PHE A 19 -18.71 0.03 -32.27
CA PHE A 19 -18.50 0.53 -33.63
C PHE A 19 -18.88 2.00 -33.73
N SER A 20 -18.18 2.72 -34.62
CA SER A 20 -18.39 4.13 -34.90
C SER A 20 -19.13 4.24 -36.24
N VAL A 21 -20.27 4.92 -36.23
CA VAL A 21 -21.12 5.16 -37.40
C VAL A 21 -20.83 6.57 -37.91
N PRO A 22 -20.32 6.73 -39.14
CA PRO A 22 -19.86 8.02 -39.65
C PRO A 22 -20.98 9.05 -39.89
N ASP A 23 -22.23 8.61 -40.02
CA ASP A 23 -23.39 9.46 -40.31
C ASP A 23 -24.54 9.17 -39.32
N PRO A 24 -24.83 10.07 -38.37
CA PRO A 24 -25.86 9.90 -37.35
C PRO A 24 -27.29 10.07 -37.89
N THR A 25 -27.48 10.44 -39.17
CA THR A 25 -28.82 10.61 -39.76
C THR A 25 -29.49 9.30 -40.19
N GLN A 26 -28.77 8.17 -40.12
CA GLN A 26 -29.34 6.85 -40.42
C GLN A 26 -30.18 6.34 -39.24
N SER A 27 -31.39 5.85 -39.53
CA SER A 27 -32.31 5.38 -38.49
C SER A 27 -31.76 4.15 -37.75
N ILE A 28 -32.07 4.05 -36.46
CA ILE A 28 -31.68 2.92 -35.60
C ILE A 28 -32.12 1.57 -36.19
N GLU A 29 -33.27 1.50 -36.87
CA GLU A 29 -33.74 0.29 -37.56
C GLU A 29 -32.87 -0.10 -38.75
N TYR A 30 -32.39 0.87 -39.53
CA TYR A 30 -31.47 0.61 -40.64
C TYR A 30 -30.13 0.06 -40.13
N LEU A 31 -29.61 0.64 -39.04
CA LEU A 31 -28.37 0.18 -38.40
C LEU A 31 -28.53 -1.22 -37.77
N LYS A 32 -29.68 -1.50 -37.12
CA LYS A 32 -30.01 -2.86 -36.65
C LYS A 32 -30.05 -3.87 -37.80
N GLY A 33 -30.60 -3.49 -38.96
CA GLY A 33 -30.61 -4.33 -40.16
C GLY A 33 -29.22 -4.72 -40.65
N ILE A 34 -28.30 -3.76 -40.76
CA ILE A 34 -26.90 -4.01 -41.17
C ILE A 34 -26.17 -4.93 -40.18
N ILE A 35 -26.36 -4.70 -38.88
CA ILE A 35 -25.73 -5.51 -37.83
C ILE A 35 -26.22 -6.96 -37.89
N LEU A 36 -27.53 -7.17 -38.03
CA LEU A 36 -28.12 -8.51 -38.17
C LEU A 36 -27.62 -9.21 -39.44
N GLN A 37 -27.50 -8.49 -40.55
CA GLN A 37 -26.97 -9.03 -41.81
C GLN A 37 -25.53 -9.52 -41.65
N LYS A 38 -24.63 -8.68 -41.09
CA LYS A 38 -23.21 -9.03 -40.88
C LYS A 38 -23.02 -10.18 -39.90
N LEU A 39 -23.86 -10.28 -38.87
CA LEU A 39 -23.82 -11.41 -37.94
C LEU A 39 -24.29 -12.71 -38.61
N SER A 40 -25.27 -12.63 -39.52
CA SER A 40 -25.71 -13.80 -40.29
C SER A 40 -24.65 -14.30 -41.28
N GLU A 41 -23.86 -13.39 -41.88
CA GLU A 41 -22.70 -13.73 -42.72
C GLU A 41 -21.59 -14.46 -41.95
N GLN A 42 -21.53 -14.28 -40.62
CA GLN A 42 -20.62 -14.98 -39.72
C GLN A 42 -21.26 -16.24 -39.08
N GLY A 43 -22.43 -16.67 -39.58
CA GLY A 43 -23.14 -17.86 -39.11
C GLY A 43 -23.92 -17.67 -37.79
N ILE A 44 -24.05 -16.43 -37.30
CA ILE A 44 -24.75 -16.11 -36.06
C ILE A 44 -26.16 -15.60 -36.37
N SER A 45 -27.17 -16.46 -36.17
CA SER A 45 -28.58 -16.11 -36.41
C SER A 45 -29.22 -15.57 -35.13
N LEU A 46 -29.62 -14.29 -35.15
CA LEU A 46 -30.33 -13.63 -34.04
C LEU A 46 -31.73 -13.18 -34.48
N LEU A 47 -32.71 -13.33 -33.59
CA LEU A 47 -34.04 -12.74 -33.78
C LEU A 47 -33.97 -11.22 -33.56
N PRO A 48 -34.64 -10.39 -34.38
CA PRO A 48 -34.52 -8.93 -34.33
C PRO A 48 -34.78 -8.30 -32.96
N ASN A 49 -35.65 -8.93 -32.15
CA ASN A 49 -36.04 -8.46 -30.83
C ASN A 49 -34.95 -8.61 -29.76
N ASN A 50 -33.89 -9.38 -30.04
CA ASN A 50 -32.77 -9.58 -29.12
C ASN A 50 -31.68 -8.52 -29.27
N VAL A 51 -31.86 -7.56 -30.18
CA VAL A 51 -30.93 -6.44 -30.39
C VAL A 51 -31.56 -5.16 -29.84
N GLN A 52 -31.12 -4.77 -28.65
CA GLN A 52 -31.47 -3.48 -28.04
C GLN A 52 -30.47 -2.42 -28.51
N CYS A 53 -30.99 -1.33 -29.08
CA CYS A 53 -30.26 -0.09 -29.29
C CYS A 53 -31.04 0.97 -28.51
N ASN A 54 -30.46 1.47 -27.42
CA ASN A 54 -31.06 2.53 -26.63
C ASN A 54 -30.46 3.87 -27.06
N ASP A 55 -31.34 4.83 -27.30
CA ASP A 55 -31.03 6.26 -27.29
C ASP A 55 -31.71 6.75 -26.01
N SER A 56 -30.96 7.02 -24.95
CA SER A 56 -31.55 7.48 -23.68
C SER A 56 -30.71 8.59 -23.05
N ASP A 57 -31.43 9.61 -22.63
CA ASP A 57 -31.07 10.92 -22.08
C ASP A 57 -30.17 10.94 -20.80
N ASP A 58 -29.28 9.97 -20.59
CA ASP A 58 -28.35 9.96 -19.45
C ASP A 58 -27.06 10.77 -19.68
N PHE A 59 -26.89 11.37 -20.87
CA PHE A 59 -25.71 12.16 -21.17
C PHE A 59 -26.02 13.27 -22.17
N MET A 60 -26.30 14.48 -21.68
CA MET A 60 -25.96 15.72 -22.38
C MET A 60 -25.60 16.84 -21.40
N LEU A 61 -24.38 17.34 -21.56
CA LEU A 61 -23.97 18.68 -21.14
C LEU A 61 -24.77 19.72 -21.94
N ASN A 62 -25.44 20.64 -21.23
CA ASN A 62 -25.86 21.94 -21.76
C ASN A 62 -25.29 23.01 -20.81
N SER A 63 -24.26 23.77 -21.19
CA SER A 63 -24.23 24.89 -22.17
C SER A 63 -24.52 26.24 -21.54
N SER A 64 -23.68 26.63 -20.58
CA SER A 64 -23.14 28.00 -20.50
C SER A 64 -21.70 27.94 -19.98
N ASP A 65 -20.85 28.68 -20.68
CA ASP A 65 -19.39 28.82 -20.54
C ASP A 65 -18.79 28.56 -19.14
N ILE A 66 -17.72 27.73 -19.11
CA ILE A 66 -16.51 27.87 -18.26
C ILE A 66 -15.49 26.78 -18.64
N ILE A 67 -15.95 25.54 -18.90
CA ILE A 67 -15.05 24.37 -19.09
C ILE A 67 -14.29 24.41 -20.44
N GLY A 68 -14.92 24.90 -21.50
CA GLY A 68 -14.25 25.10 -22.81
C GLY A 68 -13.27 26.29 -22.83
N GLN A 69 -13.37 27.22 -21.88
CA GLN A 69 -12.43 28.34 -21.71
C GLN A 69 -11.28 27.99 -20.75
N LEU A 70 -11.52 27.15 -19.73
CA LEU A 70 -10.48 26.66 -18.81
C LEU A 70 -9.54 25.63 -19.47
N LEU A 71 -10.03 24.82 -20.42
CA LEU A 71 -9.19 23.91 -21.22
C LEU A 71 -8.22 24.65 -22.16
N LYS A 72 -8.39 25.97 -22.36
CA LYS A 72 -7.46 26.80 -23.14
C LYS A 72 -6.36 27.45 -22.30
N GLN A 73 -6.37 27.36 -20.97
CA GLN A 73 -5.43 28.09 -20.10
C GLN A 73 -4.42 27.26 -19.30
N ASN A 74 -4.43 25.92 -19.35
CA ASN A 74 -3.42 25.12 -18.65
C ASN A 74 -2.56 24.27 -19.61
N ASP A 75 -1.34 24.76 -19.85
CA ASP A 75 -0.22 24.08 -20.54
C ASP A 75 0.17 22.72 -19.93
N THR A 76 -0.32 22.40 -18.74
CA THR A 76 0.12 21.25 -17.92
C THR A 76 -0.39 19.90 -18.41
N VAL A 77 -1.63 19.82 -18.91
CA VAL A 77 -2.23 18.55 -19.39
C VAL A 77 -1.54 18.07 -20.68
N LYS A 78 -1.25 19.02 -21.59
CA LYS A 78 -0.50 18.74 -22.83
C LYS A 78 0.95 18.35 -22.57
N LEU A 79 1.54 18.82 -21.47
CA LEU A 79 2.89 18.43 -21.06
C LEU A 79 2.92 16.97 -20.59
N VAL A 80 1.92 16.55 -19.79
CA VAL A 80 1.80 15.17 -19.28
C VAL A 80 1.54 14.18 -20.42
N GLU A 81 0.64 14.51 -21.35
CA GLU A 81 0.38 13.67 -22.53
C GLU A 81 1.63 13.55 -23.44
N LYS A 82 2.32 14.66 -23.72
CA LYS A 82 3.58 14.64 -24.50
C LYS A 82 4.71 13.87 -23.82
N VAL A 83 4.77 13.89 -22.48
CA VAL A 83 5.77 13.14 -21.73
C VAL A 83 5.44 11.65 -21.77
N ALA A 84 4.16 11.28 -21.61
CA ALA A 84 3.70 9.89 -21.74
C ALA A 84 3.97 9.33 -23.16
N ASP A 85 3.66 10.08 -24.21
CA ASP A 85 3.87 9.65 -25.60
C ASP A 85 5.36 9.49 -25.94
N ASN A 86 6.22 10.39 -25.46
CA ASN A 86 7.67 10.29 -25.66
C ASN A 86 8.27 9.09 -24.91
N ILE A 87 7.74 8.75 -23.72
CA ILE A 87 8.16 7.58 -22.93
C ILE A 87 7.77 6.29 -23.66
N ILE A 88 6.55 6.21 -24.20
CA ILE A 88 6.09 5.05 -24.97
C ILE A 88 6.96 4.86 -26.22
N GLN A 89 7.29 5.94 -26.94
CA GLN A 89 8.17 5.87 -28.11
C GLN A 89 9.60 5.46 -27.75
N GLN A 90 10.15 5.95 -26.63
CA GLN A 90 11.49 5.56 -26.16
C GLN A 90 11.53 4.09 -25.71
N GLN A 91 10.49 3.59 -25.06
CA GLN A 91 10.39 2.18 -24.67
C GLN A 91 10.26 1.25 -25.88
N GLN A 92 9.50 1.65 -26.91
CA GLN A 92 9.40 0.89 -28.16
C GLN A 92 10.72 0.85 -28.93
N GLN A 93 11.50 1.94 -28.94
CA GLN A 93 12.83 1.96 -29.54
C GLN A 93 13.84 1.12 -28.76
N GLN A 94 13.80 1.13 -27.42
CA GLN A 94 14.67 0.28 -26.58
C GLN A 94 14.33 -1.21 -26.70
N GLN A 95 13.04 -1.57 -26.80
CA GLN A 95 12.62 -2.95 -27.03
C GLN A 95 13.01 -3.45 -28.44
N GLN A 96 12.97 -2.59 -29.46
CA GLN A 96 13.44 -2.95 -30.81
C GLN A 96 14.98 -3.13 -30.87
N GLN A 97 15.75 -2.38 -30.09
CA GLN A 97 17.20 -2.58 -29.96
C GLN A 97 17.56 -3.86 -29.17
N GLN A 98 16.81 -4.21 -28.11
CA GLN A 98 17.01 -5.47 -27.39
C GLN A 98 16.58 -6.72 -28.17
N SER A 99 15.66 -6.57 -29.13
CA SER A 99 15.18 -7.68 -29.97
C SER A 99 16.19 -8.13 -31.04
N GLN A 100 17.21 -7.33 -31.35
CA GLN A 100 18.27 -7.71 -32.30
C GLN A 100 19.42 -8.50 -31.66
N ASP A 101 19.58 -8.44 -30.33
CA ASP A 101 20.65 -9.16 -29.60
C ASP A 101 20.21 -10.54 -29.05
N ASN A 102 18.91 -10.84 -29.01
CA ASN A 102 18.36 -12.07 -28.39
C ASN A 102 17.89 -13.17 -29.37
N ALA A 103 18.34 -13.16 -30.62
CA ALA A 103 17.94 -14.15 -31.64
C ALA A 103 18.55 -15.56 -31.48
N THR A 104 18.97 -15.95 -30.27
CA THR A 104 19.51 -17.28 -29.98
C THR A 104 19.07 -17.77 -28.60
N GLU A 105 17.78 -17.96 -28.37
CA GLU A 105 17.32 -18.85 -27.30
C GLU A 105 15.90 -19.37 -27.60
N SER A 106 15.73 -20.68 -27.52
CA SER A 106 14.45 -21.37 -27.73
C SER A 106 13.55 -21.21 -26.51
N PRO A 107 12.20 -21.22 -26.65
CA PRO A 107 11.30 -20.88 -25.56
C PRO A 107 11.33 -21.94 -24.46
N GLN A 108 11.81 -21.56 -23.26
CA GLN A 108 11.75 -22.39 -22.06
C GLN A 108 10.33 -22.33 -21.45
N ILE A 109 9.81 -23.51 -21.15
CA ILE A 109 8.59 -23.74 -20.39
C ILE A 109 8.82 -23.21 -18.97
N ILE A 110 8.00 -22.28 -18.49
CA ILE A 110 8.05 -21.76 -17.11
C ILE A 110 7.75 -22.92 -16.15
N GLN A 111 8.76 -23.43 -15.46
CA GLN A 111 8.59 -24.38 -14.35
C GLN A 111 8.10 -23.60 -13.12
N GLN A 112 6.94 -23.99 -12.58
CA GLN A 112 6.42 -23.47 -11.32
C GLN A 112 7.37 -23.90 -10.19
N GLN A 113 8.01 -22.94 -9.50
CA GLN A 113 8.93 -23.23 -8.41
C GLN A 113 8.19 -23.73 -7.16
N ASP A 114 8.74 -24.73 -6.48
CA ASP A 114 8.19 -25.25 -5.23
C ASP A 114 8.13 -24.15 -4.16
N PRO A 115 7.09 -24.14 -3.31
CA PRO A 115 6.92 -23.13 -2.26
C PRO A 115 8.04 -23.21 -1.22
N ALA A 116 8.54 -22.06 -0.80
CA ALA A 116 9.64 -21.96 0.16
C ALA A 116 9.18 -22.10 1.62
N GLU A 117 7.95 -21.65 1.92
CA GLU A 117 7.41 -21.60 3.28
C GLU A 117 5.91 -21.91 3.27
N ALA A 118 5.49 -22.80 4.17
CA ALA A 118 4.08 -23.09 4.44
C ALA A 118 3.69 -22.45 5.77
N ILE A 119 2.63 -21.64 5.73
CA ILE A 119 2.17 -20.86 6.89
C ILE A 119 0.73 -21.26 7.22
N VAL A 120 0.49 -21.75 8.43
CA VAL A 120 -0.87 -21.82 8.98
C VAL A 120 -1.12 -20.58 9.82
N VAL A 121 -2.07 -19.76 9.40
CA VAL A 121 -2.54 -18.60 10.17
C VAL A 121 -3.65 -19.05 11.10
N LEU A 122 -3.38 -19.00 12.40
CA LEU A 122 -4.38 -19.23 13.45
C LEU A 122 -4.99 -17.88 13.80
N TYR A 123 -6.26 -17.73 13.46
CA TYR A 123 -7.02 -16.51 13.65
C TYR A 123 -8.02 -16.72 14.79
N ASP A 124 -7.88 -15.96 15.86
CA ASP A 124 -8.73 -16.08 17.06
C ASP A 124 -10.08 -15.37 16.88
N ILE A 125 -11.15 -16.14 17.06
CA ILE A 125 -12.54 -15.65 17.05
C ILE A 125 -13.22 -15.86 18.41
N SER A 126 -12.46 -16.07 19.49
CA SER A 126 -13.01 -16.27 20.82
C SER A 126 -13.71 -15.02 21.35
N GLY A 127 -14.55 -15.19 22.38
CA GLY A 127 -15.33 -14.08 22.94
C GLY A 127 -14.47 -12.93 23.47
N SER A 128 -13.26 -13.22 23.97
CA SER A 128 -12.34 -12.22 24.51
C SER A 128 -11.81 -11.25 23.44
N MET A 129 -11.88 -11.62 22.16
CA MET A 129 -11.53 -10.77 21.01
C MET A 129 -12.47 -9.57 20.80
N SER A 130 -13.65 -9.58 21.44
CA SER A 130 -14.54 -8.41 21.50
C SER A 130 -14.06 -7.32 22.46
N SER A 131 -13.09 -7.63 23.32
CA SER A 131 -12.53 -6.66 24.27
C SER A 131 -11.77 -5.55 23.55
N GLN A 132 -11.57 -4.43 24.25
CA GLN A 132 -10.77 -3.32 23.75
C GLN A 132 -9.32 -3.76 23.47
N PHE A 133 -8.80 -3.32 22.34
CA PHE A 133 -7.38 -3.37 22.05
C PHE A 133 -6.70 -2.23 22.82
N PHE A 134 -5.67 -2.57 23.60
CA PHE A 134 -4.88 -1.67 24.47
C PHE A 134 -5.11 -0.16 24.28
N GLY A 135 -5.61 0.53 25.30
CA GLY A 135 -5.67 2.01 25.34
C GLY A 135 -6.55 2.69 24.28
N ASP A 136 -7.00 1.98 23.25
CA ASP A 136 -7.84 2.47 22.16
C ASP A 136 -9.32 2.24 22.52
N LYS A 137 -10.08 3.33 22.61
CA LYS A 137 -11.50 3.30 23.00
C LYS A 137 -12.42 2.85 21.87
N GLU A 138 -11.97 2.95 20.62
CA GLU A 138 -12.79 2.69 19.43
C GLU A 138 -12.43 1.36 18.76
N LEU A 139 -11.28 0.74 19.09
CA LEU A 139 -10.79 -0.47 18.44
C LEU A 139 -10.88 -1.71 19.33
N SER A 140 -11.50 -2.77 18.80
CA SER A 140 -11.50 -4.10 19.43
C SER A 140 -10.23 -4.89 19.10
N ARG A 141 -9.91 -5.90 19.92
CA ARG A 141 -8.82 -6.85 19.64
C ARG A 141 -8.99 -7.54 18.29
N MET A 142 -10.23 -7.92 17.94
CA MET A 142 -10.56 -8.45 16.62
C MET A 142 -10.29 -7.44 15.51
N GLY A 143 -10.63 -6.16 15.70
CA GLY A 143 -10.31 -5.10 14.74
C GLY A 143 -8.79 -4.94 14.53
N ALA A 144 -8.00 -5.04 15.61
CA ALA A 144 -6.55 -5.02 15.50
C ALA A 144 -6.00 -6.25 14.76
N VAL A 145 -6.50 -7.45 15.07
CA VAL A 145 -6.10 -8.68 14.38
C VAL A 145 -6.51 -8.68 12.91
N ASN A 146 -7.67 -8.11 12.55
CA ASN A 146 -8.05 -7.87 11.16
C ASN A 146 -7.01 -7.02 10.43
N ALA A 147 -6.64 -5.89 11.02
CA ALA A 147 -5.63 -5.00 10.44
C ALA A 147 -4.26 -5.71 10.28
N PHE A 148 -3.85 -6.51 11.27
CA PHE A 148 -2.60 -7.27 11.22
C PHE A 148 -2.63 -8.34 10.13
N PHE A 149 -3.75 -9.05 9.99
CA PHE A 149 -3.91 -10.07 8.95
C PHE A 149 -3.90 -9.46 7.55
N SER A 150 -4.65 -8.37 7.34
CA SER A 150 -4.65 -7.66 6.06
C SER A 150 -3.25 -7.13 5.72
N ALA A 151 -2.55 -6.53 6.69
CA ALA A 151 -1.17 -6.08 6.51
C ALA A 151 -0.23 -7.25 6.15
N PHE A 152 -0.36 -8.39 6.82
CA PHE A 152 0.40 -9.59 6.50
C PHE A 152 0.14 -10.05 5.06
N ALA A 153 -1.12 -10.16 4.64
CA ALA A 153 -1.48 -10.60 3.29
C ALA A 153 -0.96 -9.63 2.21
N ASP A 154 -1.24 -8.34 2.38
CA ASP A 154 -0.84 -7.29 1.43
C ASP A 154 0.67 -7.21 1.28
N LYS A 155 1.40 -7.26 2.39
CA LYS A 155 2.86 -7.12 2.37
C LYS A 155 3.52 -8.41 1.87
N THR A 156 2.99 -9.57 2.20
CA THR A 156 3.51 -10.84 1.67
C THR A 156 3.40 -10.90 0.15
N LEU A 157 2.29 -10.41 -0.43
CA LEU A 157 2.13 -10.21 -1.87
C LEU A 157 3.14 -9.22 -2.42
N ALA A 158 3.26 -8.05 -1.79
CA ALA A 158 4.11 -6.97 -2.29
C ALA A 158 5.61 -7.35 -2.35
N PHE A 159 6.08 -8.22 -1.45
CA PHE A 159 7.46 -8.71 -1.46
C PHE A 159 7.66 -9.97 -2.33
N GLU A 160 6.61 -10.46 -3.00
CA GLU A 160 6.62 -11.63 -3.88
C GLU A 160 7.20 -12.89 -3.20
N PHE A 161 6.91 -13.09 -1.92
CA PHE A 161 7.38 -14.29 -1.23
C PHE A 161 6.65 -15.54 -1.76
N ASN A 162 7.42 -16.58 -2.08
CA ASN A 162 6.87 -17.87 -2.54
C ASN A 162 6.33 -18.69 -1.36
N HIS A 163 5.20 -18.25 -0.82
CA HIS A 163 4.53 -18.82 0.34
C HIS A 163 3.24 -19.52 -0.07
N ILE A 164 2.89 -20.57 0.67
CA ILE A 164 1.53 -21.13 0.67
C ILE A 164 0.93 -20.97 2.06
N VAL A 165 -0.31 -20.50 2.11
CA VAL A 165 -0.94 -20.12 3.37
C VAL A 165 -2.28 -20.84 3.55
N LYS A 166 -2.56 -21.25 4.79
CA LYS A 166 -3.86 -21.80 5.21
C LYS A 166 -4.40 -20.97 6.37
N LEU A 167 -5.65 -20.52 6.27
CA LEU A 167 -6.34 -19.78 7.32
C LEU A 167 -7.24 -20.73 8.12
N VAL A 168 -7.07 -20.73 9.43
CA VAL A 168 -7.87 -21.49 10.38
C VAL A 168 -8.41 -20.55 11.45
N TRP A 169 -9.74 -20.49 11.58
CA TRP A 169 -10.35 -19.79 12.71
C TRP A 169 -10.44 -20.70 13.91
N PHE A 170 -10.19 -20.17 15.10
CA PHE A 170 -10.34 -20.92 16.33
C PHE A 170 -11.05 -20.14 17.44
N GLY A 171 -11.85 -20.86 18.21
CA GLY A 171 -12.56 -20.39 19.41
C GLY A 171 -13.03 -21.62 20.18
N SER A 172 -14.34 -21.79 20.37
CA SER A 172 -14.90 -23.04 20.92
C SER A 172 -14.63 -24.27 20.03
N ALA A 173 -14.46 -24.05 18.72
CA ALA A 173 -14.19 -25.04 17.70
C ALA A 173 -13.18 -24.50 16.68
N LEU A 174 -12.69 -25.39 15.81
CA LEU A 174 -11.76 -25.07 14.72
C LEU A 174 -12.51 -25.05 13.39
N TYR A 175 -12.21 -24.06 12.55
CA TYR A 175 -12.83 -23.91 11.22
C TYR A 175 -11.77 -23.66 10.16
N ASP A 176 -11.63 -24.60 9.23
CA ASP A 176 -10.83 -24.41 8.02
C ASP A 176 -11.52 -23.43 7.08
N LYS A 177 -10.85 -22.33 6.73
CA LYS A 177 -11.39 -21.34 5.78
C LYS A 177 -10.88 -21.52 4.37
N CYS A 178 -9.70 -22.10 4.22
CA CYS A 178 -9.15 -22.44 2.92
C CYS A 178 -8.24 -23.66 3.02
N GLU A 179 -7.91 -24.22 1.86
CA GLU A 179 -6.73 -25.07 1.70
C GLU A 179 -5.46 -24.21 1.58
N PHE A 180 -4.29 -24.84 1.58
CA PHE A 180 -3.05 -24.13 1.30
C PHE A 180 -3.07 -23.56 -0.12
N ILE A 181 -3.05 -22.24 -0.23
CA ILE A 181 -3.06 -21.51 -1.50
C ILE A 181 -1.97 -20.42 -1.50
N SER A 182 -1.52 -20.03 -2.70
CA SER A 182 -0.55 -18.93 -2.91
C SER A 182 -1.23 -17.61 -3.32
N ASP A 183 -2.53 -17.64 -3.61
CA ASP A 183 -3.30 -16.50 -4.08
C ASP A 183 -3.89 -15.72 -2.89
N PHE A 184 -3.10 -14.78 -2.37
CA PHE A 184 -3.43 -13.99 -1.19
C PHE A 184 -4.65 -13.06 -1.38
N ASN A 185 -4.99 -12.69 -2.62
CA ASN A 185 -6.18 -11.86 -2.92
C ASN A 185 -7.49 -12.55 -2.51
N LYS A 186 -7.50 -13.88 -2.41
CA LYS A 186 -8.64 -14.67 -1.92
C LYS A 186 -8.79 -14.65 -0.40
N PHE A 187 -7.76 -14.24 0.36
CA PHE A 187 -7.78 -14.30 1.83
C PHE A 187 -8.42 -13.09 2.49
N ILE A 188 -8.25 -11.88 1.95
CA ILE A 188 -8.75 -10.65 2.57
C ILE A 188 -10.27 -10.74 2.78
N LYS A 189 -10.98 -11.26 1.77
CA LYS A 189 -12.44 -11.49 1.81
C LYS A 189 -12.89 -12.55 2.81
N LEU A 190 -11.98 -13.41 3.29
CA LEU A 190 -12.34 -14.51 4.21
C LEU A 190 -12.42 -14.08 5.67
N VAL A 191 -11.96 -12.87 6.01
CA VAL A 191 -11.87 -12.39 7.41
C VAL A 191 -13.00 -11.43 7.78
N ASP A 192 -13.62 -10.75 6.80
CA ASP A 192 -14.68 -9.77 7.04
C ASP A 192 -15.95 -10.35 7.72
N ASP A 193 -16.20 -11.67 7.59
CA ASP A 193 -17.39 -12.35 8.15
C ASP A 193 -17.17 -12.95 9.56
N ALA A 194 -16.02 -12.69 10.21
CA ALA A 194 -15.69 -13.27 11.50
C ALA A 194 -16.51 -12.65 12.64
N ASN A 195 -17.25 -13.47 13.40
CA ASN A 195 -18.00 -13.04 14.58
C ASN A 195 -17.37 -13.63 15.86
N PRO A 196 -17.03 -12.80 16.87
CA PRO A 196 -16.40 -13.29 18.09
C PRO A 196 -17.40 -14.06 18.98
N GLY A 197 -16.97 -15.18 19.56
CA GLY A 197 -17.78 -15.92 20.52
C GLY A 197 -17.12 -17.20 21.03
N GLY A 198 -17.56 -17.66 22.20
CA GLY A 198 -17.13 -18.94 22.77
C GLY A 198 -15.81 -18.90 23.54
N SER A 199 -15.27 -20.08 23.86
CA SER A 199 -14.02 -20.27 24.62
C SER A 199 -12.78 -20.16 23.73
N THR A 200 -11.59 -20.25 24.33
CA THR A 200 -10.31 -20.12 23.60
C THR A 200 -9.52 -21.42 23.71
N LYS A 201 -9.45 -22.17 22.60
CA LYS A 201 -8.71 -23.44 22.46
C LYS A 201 -7.42 -23.25 21.67
N CYS A 202 -6.54 -22.40 22.17
CA CYS A 202 -5.29 -22.01 21.51
C CYS A 202 -4.34 -23.21 21.31
N TYR A 203 -4.14 -24.04 22.34
CA TYR A 203 -3.23 -25.19 22.22
C TYR A 203 -3.77 -26.28 21.28
N ASP A 204 -5.08 -26.54 21.27
CA ASP A 204 -5.68 -27.47 20.31
C ASP A 204 -5.58 -26.93 18.87
N ALA A 205 -5.69 -25.61 18.68
CA ALA A 205 -5.49 -24.96 17.38
C ALA A 205 -4.04 -25.11 16.89
N ILE A 206 -3.06 -24.99 17.79
CA ILE A 206 -1.64 -25.22 17.47
C ILE A 206 -1.39 -26.68 17.12
N ASP A 207 -1.93 -27.65 17.87
CA ASP A 207 -1.78 -29.07 17.53
C ASP A 207 -2.37 -29.38 16.15
N TYR A 208 -3.53 -28.81 15.85
CA TYR A 208 -4.17 -28.93 14.55
C TYR A 208 -3.29 -28.34 13.43
N ALA A 209 -2.76 -27.13 13.61
CA ALA A 209 -1.87 -26.49 12.66
C ALA A 209 -0.60 -27.30 12.40
N ILE A 210 0.00 -27.89 13.44
CA ILE A 210 1.14 -28.81 13.31
C ILE A 210 0.80 -29.95 12.35
N ASN A 211 -0.33 -30.63 12.57
CA ASN A 211 -0.73 -31.75 11.72
C ASN A 211 -0.91 -31.31 10.25
N LYS A 212 -1.51 -30.14 10.00
CA LYS A 212 -1.68 -29.57 8.64
C LYS A 212 -0.36 -29.21 7.97
N LEU A 213 0.61 -28.69 8.72
CA LEU A 213 1.94 -28.42 8.20
C LEU A 213 2.70 -29.72 7.85
N LEU A 214 2.51 -30.78 8.64
CA LEU A 214 3.12 -32.08 8.36
C LEU A 214 2.54 -32.75 7.11
N GLU A 215 1.25 -32.58 6.83
CA GLU A 215 0.62 -33.00 5.56
C GLU A 215 1.32 -32.34 4.36
N VAL A 216 1.61 -31.05 4.43
CA VAL A 216 2.32 -30.31 3.37
C VAL A 216 3.78 -30.73 3.24
N LYS A 217 4.47 -30.99 4.36
CA LYS A 217 5.87 -31.43 4.38
C LYS A 217 6.08 -32.78 3.68
N GLN A 218 5.08 -33.66 3.68
CA GLN A 218 5.14 -34.90 2.89
C GLN A 218 5.21 -34.62 1.38
N LYS A 219 4.59 -33.53 0.92
CA LYS A 219 4.61 -33.11 -0.49
C LYS A 219 5.87 -32.31 -0.83
N TYR A 220 6.34 -31.46 0.10
CA TYR A 220 7.53 -30.62 -0.08
C TYR A 220 8.50 -30.85 1.10
N PRO A 221 9.47 -31.78 0.98
CA PRO A 221 10.32 -32.18 2.11
C PRO A 221 11.18 -31.06 2.71
N ASP A 222 11.62 -30.12 1.86
CA ASP A 222 12.52 -29.01 2.22
C ASP A 222 11.78 -27.73 2.63
N ILE A 223 10.45 -27.76 2.67
CA ILE A 223 9.65 -26.56 2.98
C ILE A 223 9.81 -26.13 4.44
N VAL A 224 9.89 -24.83 4.66
CA VAL A 224 9.86 -24.27 6.01
C VAL A 224 8.42 -24.31 6.54
N LEU A 225 8.24 -24.81 7.76
CA LEU A 225 6.93 -24.92 8.41
C LEU A 225 6.76 -23.83 9.45
N ARG A 226 5.69 -23.05 9.33
CA ARG A 226 5.42 -21.93 10.22
C ARG A 226 3.96 -21.85 10.65
N ILE A 227 3.75 -21.50 11.91
CA ILE A 227 2.46 -21.11 12.46
C ILE A 227 2.51 -19.61 12.76
N LEU A 228 1.51 -18.87 12.29
CA LEU A 228 1.32 -17.45 12.60
C LEU A 228 0.06 -17.31 13.44
N ALA A 229 0.20 -17.09 14.74
CA ALA A 229 -0.94 -16.97 15.66
C ALA A 229 -1.32 -15.50 15.87
N LEU A 230 -2.56 -15.14 15.55
CA LEU A 230 -3.16 -13.83 15.81
C LEU A 230 -4.27 -14.00 16.85
N THR A 231 -3.98 -13.66 18.11
CA THR A 231 -4.80 -14.06 19.28
C THR A 231 -4.53 -13.16 20.47
N ASP A 232 -5.42 -13.15 21.46
CA ASP A 232 -5.12 -12.53 22.75
C ASP A 232 -4.30 -13.42 23.70
N GLY A 233 -4.05 -14.66 23.30
CA GLY A 233 -3.08 -15.59 23.89
C GLY A 233 -3.59 -16.35 25.11
N GLU A 234 -4.88 -16.23 25.45
CA GLU A 234 -5.50 -17.02 26.51
C GLU A 234 -5.78 -18.44 26.03
N ASP A 235 -5.56 -19.42 26.90
CA ASP A 235 -6.05 -20.78 26.70
C ASP A 235 -6.79 -21.22 27.95
N ASN A 236 -8.08 -21.52 27.80
CA ASN A 236 -8.94 -21.88 28.93
C ASN A 236 -9.72 -23.19 28.73
N ALA A 237 -9.60 -23.80 27.55
CA ALA A 237 -10.43 -24.95 27.17
C ALA A 237 -9.70 -26.01 26.34
N SER A 238 -8.39 -25.89 26.09
CA SER A 238 -7.68 -26.89 25.30
C SER A 238 -7.45 -28.19 26.08
N THR A 239 -7.47 -29.29 25.33
CA THR A 239 -7.09 -30.62 25.84
C THR A 239 -5.60 -30.89 25.69
N SER A 240 -4.97 -30.26 24.69
CA SER A 240 -3.55 -30.32 24.40
C SER A 240 -2.73 -29.61 25.47
N LYS A 241 -1.55 -30.16 25.80
CA LYS A 241 -0.65 -29.61 26.82
C LYS A 241 0.58 -28.98 26.17
N PRO A 242 1.13 -27.87 26.70
CA PRO A 242 2.33 -27.24 26.16
C PRO A 242 3.51 -28.20 25.99
N ASN A 243 3.79 -29.05 26.98
CA ASN A 243 4.91 -30.00 26.93
C ASN A 243 4.83 -30.98 25.76
N THR A 244 3.62 -31.43 25.40
CA THR A 244 3.45 -32.34 24.25
C THR A 244 3.61 -31.62 22.92
N LEU A 245 3.20 -30.35 22.85
CA LEU A 245 3.36 -29.52 21.66
C LEU A 245 4.82 -29.18 21.40
N VAL A 246 5.56 -28.81 22.44
CA VAL A 246 6.99 -28.45 22.33
C VAL A 246 7.80 -29.59 21.72
N GLN A 247 7.52 -30.84 22.11
CA GLN A 247 8.21 -32.00 21.52
C GLN A 247 7.93 -32.12 20.01
N LYS A 248 6.66 -32.02 19.59
CA LYS A 248 6.29 -32.07 18.16
C LYS A 248 6.91 -30.92 17.36
N ILE A 249 6.90 -29.72 17.92
CA ILE A 249 7.49 -28.51 17.31
C ILE A 249 8.98 -28.73 17.08
N PHE A 250 9.67 -29.25 18.09
CA PHE A 250 11.11 -29.52 18.04
C PHE A 250 11.46 -30.60 17.01
N ASP A 251 10.79 -31.75 17.07
CA ASP A 251 11.06 -32.90 16.20
C ASP A 251 10.90 -32.54 14.72
N HIS A 252 10.00 -31.62 14.41
CA HIS A 252 9.69 -31.23 13.03
C HIS A 252 10.23 -29.87 12.61
N LYS A 253 10.92 -29.15 13.51
CA LYS A 253 11.47 -27.79 13.30
C LYS A 253 10.40 -26.79 12.83
N ILE A 254 9.27 -26.78 13.51
CA ILE A 254 8.17 -25.86 13.22
C ILE A 254 8.42 -24.53 13.94
N ILE A 255 8.27 -23.42 13.24
CA ILE A 255 8.42 -22.08 13.81
C ILE A 255 7.03 -21.54 14.17
N ILE A 256 6.86 -20.98 15.37
CA ILE A 256 5.63 -20.30 15.77
C ILE A 256 5.96 -18.84 15.99
N ASP A 257 5.34 -17.95 15.23
CA ASP A 257 5.28 -16.54 15.57
C ASP A 257 3.89 -16.18 16.09
N SER A 258 3.83 -15.25 17.03
CA SER A 258 2.57 -14.86 17.67
C SER A 258 2.47 -13.35 17.75
N PHE A 259 1.30 -12.82 17.38
CA PHE A 259 0.92 -11.42 17.52
C PHE A 259 -0.20 -11.35 18.53
N VAL A 260 0.18 -10.95 19.74
CA VAL A 260 -0.70 -10.99 20.90
C VAL A 260 -1.37 -9.64 21.10
N VAL A 261 -2.70 -9.67 21.22
CA VAL A 261 -3.54 -8.48 21.44
C VAL A 261 -4.14 -8.41 22.86
N GLY A 262 -3.66 -9.26 23.78
CA GLY A 262 -4.06 -9.34 25.19
C GLY A 262 -2.87 -9.50 26.15
N GLU A 263 -3.13 -9.39 27.46
CA GLU A 263 -2.09 -9.40 28.50
C GLU A 263 -1.78 -10.79 29.06
N ASN A 264 -2.74 -11.73 28.97
CA ASN A 264 -2.67 -13.04 29.63
C ASN A 264 -2.15 -14.15 28.70
N CYS A 265 -0.94 -13.97 28.15
CA CYS A 265 -0.42 -14.83 27.08
C CYS A 265 0.91 -15.54 27.43
N VAL A 266 1.25 -15.66 28.72
CA VAL A 266 2.54 -16.22 29.16
C VAL A 266 2.79 -17.62 28.59
N GLY A 267 1.76 -18.47 28.57
CA GLY A 267 1.85 -19.83 28.03
C GLY A 267 2.17 -19.84 26.53
N LEU A 268 1.40 -19.10 25.74
CA LEU A 268 1.65 -18.94 24.30
C LEU A 268 3.04 -18.35 24.05
N LYS A 269 3.40 -17.23 24.70
CA LYS A 269 4.73 -16.60 24.57
C LYS A 269 5.87 -17.59 24.79
N THR A 270 5.76 -18.41 25.85
CA THR A 270 6.77 -19.42 26.18
C THR A 270 6.89 -20.46 25.07
N LEU A 271 5.75 -20.93 24.53
CA LEU A 271 5.71 -21.88 23.43
C LEU A 271 6.27 -21.30 22.12
N THR A 272 5.94 -20.04 21.81
CA THR A 272 6.44 -19.28 20.68
C THR A 272 7.97 -19.20 20.71
N HIS A 273 8.56 -18.79 21.84
CA HIS A 273 10.01 -18.75 21.98
C HIS A 273 10.68 -20.12 22.00
N ALA A 274 10.01 -21.15 22.53
CA ALA A 274 10.50 -22.53 22.48
C ALA A 274 10.59 -23.06 21.05
N SER A 275 9.75 -22.57 20.14
CA SER A 275 9.77 -22.90 18.70
C SER A 275 10.84 -22.15 17.89
N ASN A 276 11.66 -21.31 18.55
CA ASN A 276 12.58 -20.38 17.90
C ASN A 276 11.89 -19.30 17.04
N GLY A 277 10.58 -19.08 17.26
CA GLY A 277 9.87 -17.94 16.71
C GLY A 277 9.76 -16.79 17.70
N ARG A 278 9.01 -15.75 17.31
CA ARG A 278 8.97 -14.45 17.99
C ARG A 278 7.55 -14.12 18.44
N CYS A 279 7.43 -13.62 19.66
CA CYS A 279 6.16 -13.24 20.27
C CYS A 279 6.08 -11.70 20.36
N TYR A 280 5.26 -11.11 19.51
CA TYR A 280 5.03 -9.68 19.43
C TYR A 280 3.77 -9.30 20.21
N CYS A 281 3.86 -8.30 21.08
CA CYS A 281 2.71 -7.72 21.77
C CYS A 281 2.63 -6.23 21.43
N PRO A 282 2.08 -5.85 20.25
CA PRO A 282 1.91 -4.46 19.88
C PRO A 282 0.92 -3.77 20.83
N ARG A 283 1.32 -2.64 21.41
CA ARG A 283 0.51 -1.88 22.38
C ARG A 283 -0.42 -0.84 21.74
N ASP A 284 -0.22 -0.58 20.46
CA ASP A 284 -1.08 0.27 19.64
C ASP A 284 -1.05 -0.25 18.20
N LEU A 285 -2.03 0.19 17.41
CA LEU A 285 -2.22 -0.36 16.07
C LEU A 285 -1.09 0.08 15.13
N GLY A 286 -0.54 1.28 15.30
CA GLY A 286 0.60 1.77 14.51
C GLY A 286 1.86 0.93 14.72
N GLN A 287 2.16 0.57 15.97
CA GLN A 287 3.22 -0.38 16.31
C GLN A 287 2.99 -1.72 15.61
N GLY A 288 1.78 -2.27 15.67
CA GLY A 288 1.46 -3.55 15.03
C GLY A 288 1.57 -3.51 13.51
N MET A 289 1.05 -2.47 12.85
CA MET A 289 1.13 -2.31 11.39
C MET A 289 2.59 -2.18 10.92
N SER A 290 3.43 -1.49 11.68
CA SER A 290 4.85 -1.32 11.35
C SER A 290 5.63 -2.65 11.39
N LEU A 291 5.22 -3.61 12.22
CA LEU A 291 5.84 -4.93 12.27
C LEU A 291 5.73 -5.66 10.93
N PHE A 292 4.58 -5.56 10.26
CA PHE A 292 4.35 -6.22 8.97
C PHE A 292 5.07 -5.53 7.80
N GLU A 293 5.78 -4.43 8.03
CA GLU A 293 6.69 -3.85 7.04
C GLU A 293 8.09 -4.48 7.08
N ILE A 294 8.41 -5.23 8.13
CA ILE A 294 9.72 -5.85 8.32
C ILE A 294 9.75 -7.20 7.60
N GLU A 295 10.62 -7.36 6.60
CA GLU A 295 10.72 -8.59 5.81
C GLU A 295 10.96 -9.86 6.66
N SER A 296 11.78 -9.77 7.72
CA SER A 296 12.06 -10.90 8.64
C SER A 296 10.85 -11.34 9.49
N ILE A 297 9.81 -10.50 9.54
CA ILE A 297 8.52 -10.82 10.13
C ILE A 297 7.63 -11.53 9.10
N LEU A 298 7.67 -11.11 7.84
CA LEU A 298 6.84 -11.71 6.78
C LEU A 298 7.38 -13.08 6.34
N SER A 299 8.70 -13.22 6.17
CA SER A 299 9.33 -14.51 5.85
C SER A 299 10.48 -14.85 6.79
N THR A 300 10.50 -16.10 7.22
CA THR A 300 11.59 -16.66 8.04
C THR A 300 12.90 -16.78 7.27
N SER A 301 12.86 -16.84 5.93
CA SER A 301 14.05 -16.86 5.06
C SER A 301 14.94 -15.61 5.21
N ARG A 302 14.36 -14.51 5.69
CA ARG A 302 15.04 -13.22 5.92
C ARG A 302 15.57 -13.07 7.34
N ARG A 303 15.44 -14.09 8.19
CA ARG A 303 16.01 -14.11 9.55
C ARG A 303 17.46 -14.57 9.51
N GLU A 304 18.25 -14.08 10.48
CA GLU A 304 19.54 -14.69 10.78
C GLU A 304 19.35 -16.17 11.12
N LYS A 305 20.22 -17.02 10.59
CA LYS A 305 20.16 -18.46 10.87
C LYS A 305 20.56 -18.70 12.31
N VAL A 306 19.60 -19.13 13.13
CA VAL A 306 19.84 -19.54 14.52
C VAL A 306 19.91 -21.07 14.56
N GLU A 307 20.91 -21.60 15.25
CA GLU A 307 21.03 -23.04 15.48
C GLU A 307 19.91 -23.53 16.41
N TYR A 308 19.25 -24.63 16.04
CA TYR A 308 18.27 -25.26 16.91
C TYR A 308 19.00 -25.87 18.12
N PRO A 309 18.52 -25.62 19.36
CA PRO A 309 19.13 -26.20 20.54
C PRO A 309 19.13 -27.73 20.42
N THR A 310 20.21 -28.39 20.82
CA THR A 310 20.36 -29.85 20.69
C THR A 310 19.75 -30.64 21.86
N ASN A 311 19.26 -29.95 22.89
CA ASN A 311 18.76 -30.52 24.14
C ASN A 311 17.29 -30.14 24.41
N VAL A 312 16.66 -30.86 25.35
CA VAL A 312 15.29 -30.60 25.84
C VAL A 312 15.12 -29.13 26.21
N VAL A 313 14.08 -28.50 25.66
CA VAL A 313 13.76 -27.09 25.90
C VAL A 313 13.21 -26.92 27.32
N ASP A 314 13.95 -26.23 28.18
CA ASP A 314 13.48 -25.82 29.51
C ASP A 314 12.52 -24.64 29.39
N LEU A 315 11.22 -24.91 29.53
CA LEU A 315 10.17 -23.90 29.43
C LEU A 315 10.19 -22.88 30.58
N ASP A 316 10.65 -23.28 31.77
CA ASP A 316 10.71 -22.39 32.92
C ASP A 316 11.79 -21.33 32.74
N ALA A 317 12.92 -21.70 32.11
CA ALA A 317 13.97 -20.76 31.72
C ALA A 317 13.53 -19.75 30.65
N ILE A 318 12.54 -20.10 29.81
CA ILE A 318 12.06 -19.26 28.69
C ILE A 318 10.92 -18.32 29.12
N LYS A 319 10.13 -18.71 30.11
CA LYS A 319 8.94 -17.98 30.58
C LYS A 319 9.17 -16.49 30.87
N GLY A 320 10.37 -16.16 31.35
CA GLY A 320 10.79 -14.80 31.70
C GLY A 320 11.26 -13.92 30.53
N LYS A 321 11.39 -14.46 29.31
CA LYS A 321 11.81 -13.65 28.15
C LYS A 321 10.80 -12.54 27.85
N PRO A 322 11.27 -11.31 27.52
CA PRO A 322 10.38 -10.20 27.17
C PRO A 322 9.68 -10.46 25.83
N PHE A 323 8.63 -9.69 25.50
CA PHE A 323 8.08 -9.72 24.15
C PHE A 323 9.11 -9.21 23.15
N ASP A 324 9.08 -9.72 21.92
CA ASP A 324 9.95 -9.25 20.84
C ASP A 324 9.61 -7.80 20.42
N THR A 325 8.45 -7.27 20.83
CA THR A 325 8.13 -5.84 20.72
C THR A 325 8.90 -4.96 21.72
N GLU A 326 9.38 -5.51 22.84
CA GLU A 326 10.15 -4.76 23.83
C GLU A 326 11.57 -4.53 23.33
N GLY A 327 11.95 -3.26 23.19
CA GLY A 327 13.24 -2.87 22.62
C GLY A 327 13.25 -2.72 21.10
N MET A 328 12.17 -3.10 20.41
CA MET A 328 11.97 -2.68 19.02
C MET A 328 11.71 -1.18 18.97
N LYS A 329 12.63 -0.43 18.37
CA LYS A 329 12.36 0.93 17.91
C LYS A 329 11.47 0.80 16.68
N VAL A 330 10.16 0.79 16.89
CA VAL A 330 9.22 0.98 15.80
C VAL A 330 9.50 2.35 15.22
N VAL A 331 10.12 2.38 14.04
CA VAL A 331 10.33 3.61 13.31
C VAL A 331 9.00 3.92 12.61
N THR A 332 7.99 4.34 13.38
CA THR A 332 7.23 5.47 12.90
C THR A 332 8.29 6.56 12.81
N VAL A 333 8.62 7.02 11.60
CA VAL A 333 9.52 8.17 11.50
C VAL A 333 8.71 9.34 12.05
N ASP A 334 8.75 9.53 13.36
CA ASP A 334 8.14 10.67 14.01
C ASP A 334 8.95 11.90 13.59
N VAL A 335 8.56 12.43 12.43
CA VAL A 335 9.13 13.63 11.87
C VAL A 335 8.64 14.86 12.62
N SER A 336 7.60 14.78 13.45
CA SER A 336 6.94 15.96 14.04
C SER A 336 7.95 16.90 14.72
N ASN A 337 8.95 16.34 15.41
CA ASN A 337 9.99 17.08 16.12
C ASN A 337 11.25 17.43 15.29
N LYS A 338 11.35 16.98 14.03
CA LYS A 338 12.49 17.30 13.16
C LYS A 338 12.31 18.65 12.49
N ALA A 339 13.29 19.53 12.65
CA ALA A 339 13.33 20.80 11.94
C ALA A 339 13.43 20.57 10.42
N VAL A 340 12.82 21.46 9.64
CA VAL A 340 12.89 21.45 8.18
C VAL A 340 14.11 22.22 7.69
N MET A 341 14.72 21.75 6.60
CA MET A 341 15.84 22.44 5.94
C MET A 341 15.38 23.76 5.32
N LYS A 342 16.20 24.80 5.48
CA LYS A 342 15.87 26.14 4.98
C LYS A 342 15.90 26.18 3.45
N ARG A 343 15.02 27.00 2.86
CA ARG A 343 14.92 27.22 1.40
C ARG A 343 16.27 27.58 0.77
N GLU A 344 17.02 28.48 1.41
CA GLU A 344 18.33 28.92 0.93
C GLU A 344 19.38 27.80 0.94
N GLU A 345 19.32 26.92 1.95
CA GLU A 345 20.21 25.77 2.08
C GLU A 345 19.91 24.73 0.99
N ILE A 346 18.63 24.47 0.70
CA ILE A 346 18.21 23.59 -0.39
C ILE A 346 18.78 24.08 -1.73
N LEU A 347 18.59 25.37 -2.04
CA LEU A 347 19.08 25.97 -3.28
C LEU A 347 20.61 25.96 -3.39
N LYS A 348 21.31 26.16 -2.26
CA LYS A 348 22.76 26.07 -2.21
C LYS A 348 23.24 24.65 -2.51
N ARG A 349 22.72 23.65 -1.80
CA ARG A 349 23.10 22.23 -1.97
C ARG A 349 22.81 21.72 -3.39
N ALA A 350 21.67 22.12 -3.97
CA ALA A 350 21.33 21.75 -5.35
C ALA A 350 22.34 22.32 -6.37
N LYS A 351 22.74 23.59 -6.23
CA LYS A 351 23.76 24.21 -7.09
C LYS A 351 25.13 23.55 -6.93
N GLU A 352 25.52 23.22 -5.70
CA GLU A 352 26.78 22.53 -5.42
C GLU A 352 26.82 21.14 -6.07
N ALA A 353 25.71 20.39 -6.00
CA ALA A 353 25.59 19.09 -6.67
C ALA A 353 25.71 19.22 -8.20
N ASP A 354 24.98 20.16 -8.82
CA ASP A 354 25.06 20.38 -10.27
C ASP A 354 26.47 20.79 -10.73
N ALA A 355 27.19 21.60 -9.94
CA ALA A 355 28.55 22.01 -10.25
C ALA A 355 29.54 20.83 -10.16
N GLN A 356 29.38 19.96 -9.16
CA GLN A 356 30.18 18.75 -9.02
C GLN A 356 30.00 17.81 -10.21
N ASP A 357 28.78 17.72 -10.76
CA ASP A 357 28.49 16.90 -11.93
C ASP A 357 29.14 17.43 -13.21
N ILE A 358 29.13 18.76 -13.42
CA ILE A 358 29.82 19.38 -14.55
C ILE A 358 31.32 19.09 -14.46
N GLN A 359 31.90 19.15 -13.26
CA GLN A 359 33.31 18.88 -13.04
C GLN A 359 33.67 17.38 -13.19
N GLN A 360 32.82 16.47 -12.71
CA GLN A 360 33.01 15.03 -12.88
C GLN A 360 32.81 14.57 -14.32
N ALA A 361 31.84 15.15 -15.04
CA ALA A 361 31.62 14.90 -16.46
C ALA A 361 32.82 15.40 -17.29
N ALA A 362 33.32 16.60 -17.01
CA ALA A 362 34.53 17.14 -17.66
C ALA A 362 35.77 16.27 -17.41
N ASN A 363 35.93 15.73 -16.19
CA ASN A 363 37.04 14.84 -15.86
C ASN A 363 36.92 13.43 -16.48
N LYS A 364 35.70 12.92 -16.69
CA LYS A 364 35.47 11.65 -17.41
C LYS A 364 35.83 11.74 -18.89
N THR A 365 35.59 12.89 -19.52
CA THR A 365 35.99 13.12 -20.93
C THR A 365 37.51 13.24 -21.11
N ALA A 366 38.27 13.44 -20.01
CA ALA A 366 39.72 13.58 -20.03
C ALA A 366 40.50 12.26 -19.76
N VAL A 367 39.83 11.18 -19.34
CA VAL A 367 40.48 9.91 -18.99
C VAL A 367 39.71 8.72 -19.56
N GLU A 368 39.88 8.45 -20.85
CA GLU A 368 39.54 7.14 -21.41
C GLU A 368 40.62 6.13 -21.01
N GLY A 369 40.22 5.10 -20.24
CA GLY A 369 41.03 3.92 -19.98
C GLY A 369 41.46 3.73 -18.53
N LYS A 370 40.50 3.41 -17.65
CA LYS A 370 40.65 2.36 -16.60
C LYS A 370 39.32 2.18 -15.86
N LYS A 371 38.85 0.92 -15.77
CA LYS A 371 37.72 0.51 -14.92
C LYS A 371 37.99 0.94 -13.48
N ALA A 372 37.18 1.85 -12.94
CA ALA A 372 37.16 2.17 -11.52
C ALA A 372 36.07 1.35 -10.83
N ILE A 373 36.51 0.54 -9.88
CA ILE A 373 35.69 -0.17 -8.88
C ILE A 373 35.41 0.81 -7.74
N GLY A 374 34.14 0.91 -7.33
CA GLY A 374 33.73 1.21 -5.95
C GLY A 374 33.89 2.66 -5.45
N GLY A 375 32.76 3.38 -5.36
CA GLY A 375 32.63 4.60 -4.57
C GLY A 375 31.81 5.68 -5.28
N GLY A 376 30.50 5.71 -5.09
CA GLY A 376 29.63 6.68 -5.76
C GLY A 376 28.30 6.90 -5.02
N GLY A 377 28.34 7.62 -3.90
CA GLY A 377 27.18 8.43 -3.52
C GLY A 377 27.07 9.56 -4.54
N SER A 378 26.20 9.45 -5.55
CA SER A 378 25.90 10.59 -6.44
C SER A 378 24.58 10.48 -7.22
N GLY A 379 24.06 9.28 -7.49
CA GLY A 379 22.81 9.14 -8.27
C GLY A 379 21.54 9.57 -7.51
N ARG A 380 21.29 8.95 -6.35
CA ARG A 380 20.12 9.24 -5.49
C ARG A 380 20.15 10.69 -5.01
N GLU A 381 21.25 11.11 -4.40
CA GLU A 381 21.37 12.43 -3.79
C GLU A 381 21.15 13.55 -4.81
N ARG A 382 21.78 13.44 -5.99
CA ARG A 382 21.55 14.37 -7.10
C ARG A 382 20.09 14.40 -7.52
N ARG A 383 19.46 13.23 -7.65
CA ARG A 383 18.05 13.13 -8.02
C ARG A 383 17.14 13.81 -6.99
N VAL A 384 17.37 13.56 -5.70
CA VAL A 384 16.62 14.15 -4.59
C VAL A 384 16.82 15.67 -4.53
N LEU A 385 18.06 16.16 -4.62
CA LEU A 385 18.35 17.60 -4.60
C LEU A 385 17.74 18.33 -5.80
N LYS A 386 17.69 17.68 -6.97
CA LYS A 386 17.00 18.23 -8.14
C LYS A 386 15.49 18.36 -7.90
N GLU A 387 14.84 17.34 -7.34
CA GLU A 387 13.41 17.41 -7.00
C GLU A 387 13.13 18.44 -5.90
N LEU A 388 14.03 18.60 -4.93
CA LEU A 388 13.93 19.64 -3.90
C LEU A 388 14.09 21.04 -4.48
N ASN A 389 15.05 21.25 -5.39
CA ASN A 389 15.18 22.51 -6.11
C ASN A 389 13.92 22.82 -6.92
N ASP A 390 13.37 21.82 -7.60
CA ASP A 390 12.11 21.94 -8.31
C ASP A 390 10.95 22.27 -7.35
N ALA A 391 10.91 21.67 -6.15
CA ALA A 391 9.92 21.98 -5.12
C ALA A 391 9.98 23.41 -4.59
N VAL A 392 11.17 24.00 -4.59
CA VAL A 392 11.37 25.39 -4.18
C VAL A 392 11.08 26.37 -5.33
N THR A 393 11.46 26.02 -6.55
CA THR A 393 11.45 26.94 -7.70
C THR A 393 10.19 26.85 -8.55
N LYS A 394 9.54 25.69 -8.61
CA LYS A 394 8.28 25.48 -9.34
C LYS A 394 7.11 25.67 -8.38
N ASN A 395 6.02 26.21 -8.91
CA ASN A 395 4.76 26.24 -8.16
C ASN A 395 4.07 24.88 -8.31
N TYR A 396 4.12 24.07 -7.24
CA TYR A 396 3.42 22.79 -7.15
C TYR A 396 1.98 22.90 -6.63
N GLY A 397 1.45 24.12 -6.63
CA GLY A 397 0.05 24.40 -6.36
C GLY A 397 -0.35 23.97 -4.96
N GLU A 398 -1.21 22.97 -4.88
CA GLU A 398 -1.85 22.52 -3.64
C GLU A 398 -0.99 21.57 -2.79
N CYS A 399 0.28 21.37 -3.13
CA CYS A 399 1.23 20.60 -2.35
C CYS A 399 2.46 21.44 -1.99
N ARG A 400 2.90 21.36 -0.72
CA ARG A 400 4.18 21.89 -0.26
C ARG A 400 5.03 20.80 0.35
N MET A 401 6.31 20.78 0.01
CA MET A 401 7.27 19.74 0.40
C MET A 401 8.40 20.37 1.21
N TYR A 402 8.71 19.76 2.34
CA TYR A 402 9.62 20.28 3.35
C TYR A 402 10.61 19.17 3.77
N PRO A 403 11.83 19.10 3.19
CA PRO A 403 12.83 18.13 3.61
C PRO A 403 13.28 18.41 5.04
N THR A 404 13.54 17.35 5.82
CA THR A 404 14.11 17.50 7.16
C THR A 404 15.56 17.99 7.10
N ALA A 405 15.99 18.73 8.13
CA ALA A 405 17.32 19.33 8.20
C ALA A 405 18.44 18.27 8.29
N ASP A 406 18.15 17.11 8.88
CA ASP A 406 19.09 16.02 9.10
C ASP A 406 19.13 14.99 7.95
N ASP A 407 18.03 14.80 7.22
CA ASP A 407 17.95 13.87 6.10
C ASP A 407 17.18 14.45 4.91
N ILE A 408 17.88 14.66 3.79
CA ILE A 408 17.30 15.13 2.53
C ILE A 408 16.33 14.12 1.89
N GLY A 409 16.36 12.86 2.32
CA GLY A 409 15.46 11.81 1.87
C GLY A 409 14.18 11.70 2.68
N LEU A 410 14.00 12.53 3.72
CA LEU A 410 12.84 12.49 4.60
C LEU A 410 12.09 13.81 4.53
N TRP A 411 10.88 13.80 3.99
CA TRP A 411 10.11 15.01 3.73
C TRP A 411 8.80 15.03 4.52
N LYS A 412 8.48 16.19 5.08
CA LYS A 412 7.12 16.56 5.51
C LYS A 412 6.40 17.19 4.33
N ILE A 413 5.14 16.83 4.13
CA ILE A 413 4.35 17.30 3.00
C ILE A 413 3.02 17.83 3.51
N LEU A 414 2.65 19.03 3.07
CA LEU A 414 1.31 19.58 3.26
C LEU A 414 0.55 19.49 1.95
N MET A 415 -0.63 18.91 1.98
CA MET A 415 -1.49 18.71 0.82
C MET A 415 -2.89 19.27 1.10
N LEU A 416 -3.40 20.12 0.22
CA LEU A 416 -4.78 20.59 0.33
C LEU A 416 -5.74 19.56 -0.26
N GLY A 417 -6.87 19.36 0.42
CA GLY A 417 -7.95 18.52 -0.05
C GLY A 417 -8.45 18.95 -1.43
N PRO A 418 -8.69 18.01 -2.37
CA PRO A 418 -9.20 18.36 -3.69
C PRO A 418 -10.56 19.06 -3.63
N LYS A 419 -10.80 20.02 -4.53
CA LYS A 419 -12.08 20.73 -4.65
C LYS A 419 -13.19 19.79 -5.07
N ASN A 420 -14.43 20.10 -4.68
CA ASN A 420 -15.62 19.30 -4.97
C ASN A 420 -15.56 17.88 -4.39
N THR A 421 -14.83 17.71 -3.28
CA THR A 421 -14.76 16.45 -2.53
C THR A 421 -15.07 16.72 -1.06
N PRO A 422 -15.49 15.72 -0.27
CA PRO A 422 -15.67 15.93 1.17
C PRO A 422 -14.37 16.34 1.89
N PHE A 423 -13.21 16.08 1.27
CA PHE A 423 -11.88 16.45 1.77
C PHE A 423 -11.56 17.94 1.59
N GLU A 424 -12.30 18.67 0.75
CA GLU A 424 -12.09 20.08 0.44
C GLU A 424 -11.98 20.95 1.71
N ASN A 425 -11.14 21.98 1.63
CA ASN A 425 -10.76 22.87 2.74
C ASN A 425 -9.95 22.22 3.88
N GLY A 426 -9.69 20.91 3.81
CA GLY A 426 -8.76 20.21 4.69
C GLY A 426 -7.30 20.41 4.28
N ILE A 427 -6.41 20.41 5.25
CA ILE A 427 -4.95 20.39 5.08
C ILE A 427 -4.45 19.07 5.66
N TYR A 428 -3.91 18.22 4.79
CA TYR A 428 -3.47 16.87 5.12
C TYR A 428 -1.95 16.80 5.14
N GLN A 429 -1.42 16.23 6.20
CA GLN A 429 0.01 16.04 6.41
C GLN A 429 0.40 14.65 5.94
N LEU A 430 1.48 14.56 5.18
CA LEU A 430 2.07 13.31 4.75
C LEU A 430 3.55 13.29 5.10
N THR A 431 4.06 12.09 5.38
CA THR A 431 5.48 11.80 5.49
C THR A 431 5.93 11.05 4.25
N CYS A 432 7.04 11.49 3.65
CA CYS A 432 7.68 10.82 2.52
C CYS A 432 9.09 10.39 2.90
N VAL A 433 9.38 9.10 2.74
CA VAL A 433 10.70 8.50 2.95
C VAL A 433 11.24 8.01 1.61
N ILE A 434 12.33 8.62 1.16
CA ILE A 434 13.00 8.30 -0.10
C ILE A 434 14.09 7.25 0.17
N PRO A 435 13.95 6.01 -0.35
CA PRO A 435 14.88 4.93 -0.06
C PRO A 435 16.25 5.15 -0.73
N GLN A 436 17.26 4.37 -0.33
CA GLN A 436 18.64 4.53 -0.80
C GLN A 436 18.84 4.19 -2.29
N ASP A 437 17.95 3.38 -2.85
CA ASP A 437 17.91 2.95 -4.24
C ASP A 437 16.95 3.80 -5.10
N TYR A 438 16.44 4.93 -4.58
CA TYR A 438 15.68 5.89 -5.37
C TYR A 438 16.52 6.45 -6.54
N PRO A 439 15.96 6.56 -7.76
CA PRO A 439 14.55 6.40 -8.15
C PRO A 439 14.18 5.00 -8.66
N PHE A 440 15.03 3.98 -8.47
CA PHE A 440 14.71 2.62 -8.92
C PHE A 440 13.68 1.92 -8.02
N LYS A 441 13.58 2.32 -6.75
CA LYS A 441 12.44 2.00 -5.88
C LYS A 441 11.59 3.23 -5.56
N PRO A 442 10.28 3.06 -5.36
CA PRO A 442 9.36 4.15 -5.03
C PRO A 442 9.67 4.78 -3.67
N PRO A 443 9.29 6.05 -3.48
CA PRO A 443 9.26 6.65 -2.15
C PRO A 443 8.13 6.04 -1.33
N LYS A 444 8.33 5.88 -0.02
CA LYS A 444 7.27 5.49 0.90
C LYS A 444 6.52 6.73 1.38
N ILE A 445 5.27 6.89 0.97
CA ILE A 445 4.41 8.02 1.36
C ILE A 445 3.27 7.52 2.25
N THR A 446 3.07 8.17 3.40
CA THR A 446 2.00 7.84 4.35
C THR A 446 1.33 9.11 4.85
N PHE A 447 0.01 9.07 5.07
CA PHE A 447 -0.70 10.14 5.76
C PHE A 447 -0.32 10.16 7.24
N SER A 448 0.07 11.34 7.73
CA SER A 448 0.23 11.60 9.16
C SER A 448 -1.09 12.10 9.77
N THR A 449 -1.91 12.79 8.97
CA THR A 449 -3.30 13.12 9.31
C THR A 449 -4.18 11.88 9.22
N ARG A 450 -5.05 11.62 10.22
CA ARG A 450 -6.03 10.51 10.18
C ARG A 450 -6.98 10.71 8.99
N MET A 451 -7.22 9.64 8.23
CA MET A 451 -8.05 9.66 7.03
C MET A 451 -9.19 8.65 7.10
N HIS A 452 -10.38 9.09 6.68
CA HIS A 452 -11.52 8.23 6.38
C HIS A 452 -11.59 8.00 4.86
N HIS A 453 -10.95 6.95 4.36
CA HIS A 453 -10.87 6.72 2.92
C HIS A 453 -10.67 5.23 2.59
N PRO A 454 -11.35 4.66 1.57
CA PRO A 454 -11.26 3.22 1.26
C PRO A 454 -9.84 2.71 1.05
N ASN A 455 -9.00 3.48 0.34
CA ASN A 455 -7.62 3.09 0.00
C ASN A 455 -6.54 3.64 0.95
N ILE A 456 -6.92 4.21 2.10
CA ILE A 456 -5.95 4.74 3.08
C ILE A 456 -6.21 4.09 4.43
N SER A 457 -5.17 3.49 5.01
CA SER A 457 -5.26 2.86 6.33
C SER A 457 -5.51 3.92 7.40
N LYS A 458 -6.64 3.83 8.10
CA LYS A 458 -6.98 4.69 9.25
C LYS A 458 -5.93 4.62 10.38
N ALA A 459 -5.24 3.48 10.46
CA ALA A 459 -4.30 3.12 11.51
C ALA A 459 -2.88 3.64 11.27
N SER A 460 -2.38 3.41 10.06
CA SER A 460 -0.98 3.64 9.70
C SER A 460 -0.80 4.81 8.73
N GLY A 461 -1.89 5.31 8.16
CA GLY A 461 -1.85 6.26 7.05
C GLY A 461 -1.28 5.70 5.75
N GLY A 462 -1.01 4.39 5.69
CA GLY A 462 -0.55 3.71 4.48
C GLY A 462 -1.55 3.85 3.33
N ILE A 463 -1.03 3.99 2.11
CA ILE A 463 -1.83 4.23 0.90
C ILE A 463 -1.74 3.00 0.00
N CYS A 464 -2.87 2.46 -0.46
CA CYS A 464 -2.88 1.50 -1.55
C CYS A 464 -2.96 2.23 -2.89
N LEU A 465 -1.83 2.31 -3.58
CA LEU A 465 -1.72 2.92 -4.90
C LEU A 465 -0.60 2.20 -5.67
N ASP A 466 -0.93 1.70 -6.85
CA ASP A 466 -0.06 0.90 -7.73
C ASP A 466 1.23 1.62 -8.13
N ILE A 467 1.17 2.94 -8.37
CA ILE A 467 2.35 3.75 -8.68
C ILE A 467 3.33 3.84 -7.51
N LEU A 468 2.93 3.52 -6.27
CA LEU A 468 3.83 3.41 -5.11
C LEU A 468 4.34 1.97 -4.90
N LYS A 469 4.02 1.06 -5.83
CA LYS A 469 4.35 -0.37 -5.81
C LYS A 469 4.95 -0.79 -7.16
N ASP A 470 4.20 -1.59 -7.93
CA ASP A 470 4.61 -2.27 -9.15
C ASP A 470 4.59 -1.37 -10.40
N GLN A 471 3.77 -0.31 -10.39
CA GLN A 471 3.73 0.67 -11.49
C GLN A 471 4.73 1.82 -11.30
N TRP A 472 5.60 1.74 -10.29
CA TRP A 472 6.66 2.73 -10.12
C TRP A 472 7.71 2.61 -11.23
N SER A 473 8.10 3.76 -11.78
CA SER A 473 9.19 3.86 -12.75
C SER A 473 10.17 4.94 -12.31
N PRO A 474 11.49 4.78 -12.58
CA PRO A 474 12.49 5.82 -12.35
C PRO A 474 12.18 7.18 -12.99
N ALA A 475 11.28 7.23 -13.98
CA ALA A 475 10.81 8.47 -14.59
C ALA A 475 9.84 9.26 -13.69
N LEU A 476 9.15 8.61 -12.76
CA LEU A 476 8.22 9.24 -11.82
C LEU A 476 8.98 10.00 -10.73
N THR A 477 8.36 11.06 -10.25
CA THR A 477 8.88 11.94 -9.17
C THR A 477 8.01 11.83 -7.92
N VAL A 478 8.49 12.32 -6.78
CA VAL A 478 7.65 12.43 -5.58
C VAL A 478 6.41 13.28 -5.88
N PHE A 479 6.56 14.38 -6.63
CA PHE A 479 5.43 15.22 -7.01
C PHE A 479 4.41 14.50 -7.88
N SER A 480 4.85 13.72 -8.87
CA SER A 480 3.95 12.89 -9.68
C SER A 480 3.15 11.92 -8.81
N ALA A 481 3.77 11.33 -7.80
CA ALA A 481 3.08 10.46 -6.86
C ALA A 481 2.04 11.20 -6.00
N LEU A 482 2.35 12.42 -5.54
CA LEU A 482 1.40 13.27 -4.81
C LEU A 482 0.19 13.64 -5.67
N LEU A 483 0.37 13.88 -6.97
CA LEU A 483 -0.75 14.13 -7.89
C LEU A 483 -1.67 12.92 -7.99
N SER A 484 -1.12 11.71 -8.10
CA SER A 484 -1.93 10.48 -8.12
C SER A 484 -2.63 10.22 -6.79
N ILE A 485 -1.99 10.52 -5.65
CA ILE A 485 -2.64 10.45 -4.32
C ILE A 485 -3.82 11.43 -4.25
N ARG A 486 -3.67 12.66 -4.77
CA ARG A 486 -4.80 13.60 -4.84
C ARG A 486 -5.92 13.11 -5.75
N SER A 487 -5.57 12.50 -6.89
CA SER A 487 -6.57 11.88 -7.77
C SER A 487 -7.33 10.76 -7.06
N LEU A 488 -6.64 9.96 -6.24
CA LEU A 488 -7.25 8.90 -5.43
C LEU A 488 -8.27 9.46 -4.41
N LEU A 489 -7.99 10.62 -3.79
CA LEU A 489 -8.95 11.29 -2.91
C LEU A 489 -10.20 11.80 -3.66
N THR A 490 -10.06 12.13 -4.95
CA THR A 490 -11.19 12.55 -5.79
C THR A 490 -12.01 11.35 -6.27
N ASP A 491 -11.35 10.26 -6.66
CA ASP A 491 -11.97 9.05 -7.16
C ASP A 491 -11.43 7.82 -6.40
N PRO A 492 -11.98 7.50 -5.21
CA PRO A 492 -11.60 6.32 -4.46
C PRO A 492 -11.85 5.03 -5.26
N ASN A 493 -11.00 4.03 -5.08
CA ASN A 493 -11.17 2.70 -5.68
C ASN A 493 -11.67 1.68 -4.64
N PRO A 494 -12.99 1.50 -4.48
CA PRO A 494 -13.55 0.64 -3.45
C PRO A 494 -13.49 -0.86 -3.80
N ASP A 495 -12.96 -1.25 -4.97
CA ASP A 495 -12.72 -2.65 -5.33
C ASP A 495 -11.34 -3.15 -4.86
N ASP A 496 -10.42 -2.22 -4.57
CA ASP A 496 -9.07 -2.48 -4.04
C ASP A 496 -8.82 -1.67 -2.75
N ALA A 497 -9.76 -1.77 -1.81
CA ALA A 497 -9.75 -1.01 -0.57
C ALA A 497 -8.87 -1.65 0.53
N LEU A 498 -8.18 -0.80 1.30
CA LEU A 498 -7.51 -1.20 2.55
C LEU A 498 -8.48 -1.30 3.72
N ASP A 499 -9.58 -0.53 3.69
CA ASP A 499 -10.63 -0.56 4.69
C ASP A 499 -11.96 -0.97 4.04
N SER A 500 -12.33 -2.23 4.24
CA SER A 500 -13.55 -2.84 3.68
C SER A 500 -14.83 -2.17 4.21
N ASN A 501 -14.83 -1.71 5.46
CA ASN A 501 -15.98 -1.01 6.05
C ASN A 501 -16.18 0.34 5.38
N VAL A 502 -15.11 1.14 5.24
CA VAL A 502 -15.19 2.44 4.56
C VAL A 502 -15.55 2.27 3.08
N ALA A 503 -15.08 1.20 2.43
CA ALA A 503 -15.45 0.89 1.05
C ALA A 503 -16.94 0.52 0.91
N ALA A 504 -17.49 -0.26 1.84
CA ALA A 504 -18.91 -0.58 1.88
C ALA A 504 -19.75 0.68 2.12
N GLU A 505 -19.34 1.53 3.06
CA GLU A 505 -19.96 2.83 3.33
C GLU A 505 -19.94 3.72 2.07
N TYR A 506 -18.80 3.79 1.38
CA TYR A 506 -18.66 4.54 0.12
C TYR A 506 -19.57 4.03 -1.00
N LYS A 507 -19.75 2.71 -1.11
CA LYS A 507 -20.56 2.05 -2.15
C LYS A 507 -22.06 2.10 -1.88
N HIS A 508 -22.47 1.92 -0.63
CA HIS A 508 -23.85 1.64 -0.26
C HIS A 508 -24.50 2.76 0.57
N GLU A 509 -23.72 3.58 1.27
CA GLU A 509 -24.18 4.58 2.23
C GLU A 509 -23.46 5.92 2.02
N LYS A 510 -23.56 6.47 0.80
CA LYS A 510 -22.75 7.62 0.34
C LYS A 510 -22.87 8.85 1.25
N GLU A 511 -24.07 9.13 1.77
CA GLU A 511 -24.29 10.25 2.69
C GLU A 511 -23.57 10.05 4.02
N LEU A 512 -23.58 8.83 4.56
CA LEU A 512 -22.87 8.50 5.80
C LEU A 512 -21.36 8.65 5.59
N TYR A 513 -20.84 8.15 4.47
CA TYR A 513 -19.44 8.34 4.05
C TYR A 513 -19.04 9.80 4.06
N ILE A 514 -19.83 10.66 3.41
CA ILE A 514 -19.55 12.09 3.35
C ILE A 514 -19.57 12.71 4.75
N GLN A 515 -20.51 12.34 5.61
CA GLN A 515 -20.59 12.84 6.98
C GLN A 515 -19.36 12.44 7.82
N ASN A 516 -18.93 11.18 7.73
CA ASN A 516 -17.78 10.67 8.46
C ASN A 516 -16.47 11.31 7.98
N VAL A 517 -16.31 11.50 6.66
CA VAL A 517 -15.16 12.23 6.11
C VAL A 517 -15.14 13.69 6.61
N ILE A 518 -16.28 14.39 6.58
CA ILE A 518 -16.36 15.78 7.05
C ILE A 518 -16.02 15.87 8.55
N LYS A 519 -16.53 14.92 9.36
CA LYS A 519 -16.23 14.85 10.79
C LYS A 519 -14.73 14.64 11.04
N GLU A 520 -14.09 13.70 10.35
CA GLU A 520 -12.66 13.46 10.51
C GLU A 520 -11.82 14.65 10.02
N LYS A 521 -12.21 15.29 8.90
CA LYS A 521 -11.56 16.50 8.41
C LYS A 521 -11.60 17.64 9.45
N GLN A 522 -12.73 17.85 10.11
CA GLN A 522 -12.86 18.87 11.14
C GLN A 522 -11.98 18.59 12.35
N LEU A 523 -11.83 17.31 12.72
CA LEU A 523 -11.03 16.91 13.89
C LEU A 523 -9.52 16.90 13.61
N TYR A 524 -9.09 16.48 12.43
CA TYR A 524 -7.68 16.15 12.17
C TYR A 524 -7.04 16.93 11.03
N ALA A 525 -7.81 17.46 10.09
CA ALA A 525 -7.30 18.13 8.88
C ALA A 525 -7.65 19.63 8.84
N SER A 526 -7.98 20.23 9.98
CA SER A 526 -8.27 21.67 10.10
C SER A 526 -7.28 22.40 11.03
N PRO A 527 -5.95 22.22 10.86
CA PRO A 527 -4.97 22.88 11.71
C PRO A 527 -4.94 24.40 11.49
N THR A 528 -4.51 25.14 12.50
CA THR A 528 -4.20 26.57 12.36
C THR A 528 -2.87 26.77 11.61
N VAL A 529 -2.63 27.98 11.11
CA VAL A 529 -1.33 28.32 10.48
C VAL A 529 -0.21 28.15 11.51
N GLU A 530 -0.47 28.52 12.75
CA GLU A 530 0.44 28.39 13.88
C GLU A 530 0.80 26.91 14.16
N ASP A 531 -0.18 26.01 14.13
CA ASP A 531 0.06 24.56 14.30
C ASP A 531 0.96 24.02 13.18
N LEU A 532 0.67 24.38 11.93
CA LEU A 532 1.46 23.97 10.77
C LEU A 532 2.90 24.53 10.84
N LEU A 533 3.07 25.79 11.23
CA LEU A 533 4.39 26.40 11.36
C LEU A 533 5.20 25.77 12.49
N LYS A 534 4.57 25.46 13.62
CA LYS A 534 5.25 24.76 14.71
C LYS A 534 5.79 23.41 14.24
N GLU A 535 5.06 22.73 13.37
CA GLU A 535 5.51 21.45 12.81
C GLU A 535 6.59 21.62 11.73
N VAL A 536 6.50 22.63 10.87
CA VAL A 536 7.47 22.86 9.80
C VAL A 536 8.77 23.48 10.34
N LEU A 537 8.67 24.54 11.15
CA LEU A 537 9.82 25.31 11.63
C LEU A 537 10.35 24.80 12.98
N GLY A 538 9.59 24.01 13.72
CA GLY A 538 9.93 23.62 15.09
C GLY A 538 9.81 24.80 16.06
N THR A 539 10.71 24.88 17.04
CA THR A 539 10.73 25.93 18.07
C THR A 539 11.44 27.19 17.57
N VAL A 540 10.76 27.97 16.72
CA VAL A 540 11.20 29.31 16.29
C VAL A 540 10.42 30.38 17.05
N SER A 541 11.10 31.45 17.47
CA SER A 541 10.43 32.58 18.13
C SER A 541 9.45 33.27 17.19
N VAL A 542 8.22 33.49 17.65
CA VAL A 542 7.15 34.18 16.91
C VAL A 542 7.52 35.61 16.49
N ASP A 543 8.46 36.23 17.20
CA ASP A 543 8.91 37.60 16.91
C ASP A 543 9.99 37.65 15.82
N SER A 544 10.59 36.51 15.48
CA SER A 544 11.63 36.43 14.45
C SER A 544 11.10 36.78 13.07
N GLN A 545 11.96 37.37 12.24
CA GLN A 545 11.61 37.67 10.85
C GLN A 545 11.30 36.38 10.08
N GLU A 546 12.05 35.30 10.37
CA GLU A 546 11.84 33.97 9.78
C GLU A 546 10.42 33.43 10.03
N TYR A 547 9.92 33.53 11.26
CA TYR A 547 8.56 33.12 11.58
C TYR A 547 7.53 33.98 10.83
N LYS A 548 7.72 35.30 10.81
CA LYS A 548 6.79 36.24 10.16
C LYS A 548 6.70 36.01 8.65
N ASP A 549 7.84 35.77 8.01
CA ASP A 549 7.91 35.50 6.57
C ASP A 549 7.24 34.17 6.22
N ALA A 550 7.54 33.11 6.99
CA ALA A 550 6.93 31.80 6.80
C ALA A 550 5.43 31.79 7.09
N HIS A 551 4.99 32.53 8.11
CA HIS A 551 3.58 32.70 8.44
C HIS A 551 2.81 33.38 7.31
N LYS A 552 3.37 34.48 6.78
CA LYS A 552 2.80 35.17 5.64
C LYS A 552 2.70 34.27 4.42
N ASP A 553 3.79 33.60 4.06
CA ASP A 553 3.85 32.70 2.89
C ASP A 553 2.86 31.51 3.01
N LEU A 554 2.77 30.88 4.18
CA LEU A 554 1.83 29.80 4.42
C LEU A 554 0.37 30.28 4.42
N SER A 555 0.11 31.45 5.00
CA SER A 555 -1.22 32.07 5.02
C SER A 555 -1.69 32.43 3.61
N GLU A 556 -0.81 33.04 2.80
CA GLU A 556 -1.10 33.38 1.40
C GLU A 556 -1.37 32.13 0.56
N TRP A 557 -0.57 31.07 0.76
CA TRP A 557 -0.80 29.79 0.10
C TRP A 557 -2.15 29.16 0.46
N ILE A 558 -2.50 29.13 1.75
CA ILE A 558 -3.80 28.61 2.18
C ILE A 558 -4.93 29.45 1.59
N ALA A 559 -4.83 30.77 1.63
CA ALA A 559 -5.85 31.69 1.12
C ALA A 559 -6.00 31.68 -0.41
N GLN A 560 -4.95 31.29 -1.15
CA GLN A 560 -5.00 31.19 -2.60
C GLN A 560 -5.81 29.97 -3.07
N TYR A 561 -5.82 28.90 -2.27
CA TYR A 561 -6.33 27.59 -2.70
C TYR A 561 -7.54 27.08 -1.88
N LYS A 562 -7.82 27.66 -0.70
CA LYS A 562 -9.14 27.63 -0.04
C LYS A 562 -10.02 28.71 -0.65
#